data_AF-A0A7W1FBB1-F1
#
_entry.id   AF-A0A7W1FBB1-F1
#
_cell.length_a   1.000
_cell.length_b   1.000
_cell.length_c   1.000
_cell.angle_alpha   90.00
_cell.angle_beta   90.00
_cell.angle_gamma   90.00
#
_symmetry.space_group_name_H-M   'P 1'
#
loop_
_entity.id
_entity.type
_entity.pdbx_description
1 polymer ?
#
loop_
_entity_poly.entity_id
_entity_poly.type
_entity_poly.pdbx_seq_one_letter_code
_entity_poly.pdbx_strand_id
1 'polypeptide(L)' 'MFDKFIGNNHIKEVLRRLLASNRVPSSLLFAGEDGVGKKQFALELAKSFVCQNPKMSEACDVCAA' A
#
# COMPACT_ATOMS: atom_id res chain seq x y z
N MET A 1 -3.76 -0.92 7.77
CA MET A 1 -4.11 -1.17 6.36
C MET A 1 -3.38 -2.41 5.83
N PHE A 2 -2.05 -2.36 5.64
CA PHE A 2 -1.27 -3.50 5.16
C PHE A 2 -1.18 -4.67 6.15
N ASP A 3 -1.39 -4.42 7.44
CA ASP A 3 -1.39 -5.48 8.47
C ASP A 3 -2.55 -6.48 8.32
N LYS A 4 -3.57 -6.14 7.52
CA LYS A 4 -4.65 -7.07 7.15
C LYS A 4 -4.15 -8.23 6.29
N PHE A 5 -3.00 -8.09 5.62
CA PHE A 5 -2.40 -9.13 4.80
C PHE A 5 -1.49 -10.04 5.62
N ILE A 6 -1.54 -11.34 5.38
CA ILE A 6 -0.65 -12.30 6.02
C ILE A 6 0.67 -12.37 5.24
N GLY A 7 1.81 -12.35 5.94
CA GLY A 7 3.14 -12.44 5.33
C GLY A 7 3.61 -11.16 4.63
N ASN A 8 4.55 -11.28 3.70
CA ASN A 8 5.13 -10.17 2.91
C ASN A 8 5.66 -8.98 3.74
N ASN A 9 6.19 -9.25 4.95
CA ASN A 9 6.58 -8.20 5.90
C ASN A 9 7.58 -7.20 5.33
N HIS A 10 8.56 -7.68 4.54
CA HIS A 10 9.52 -6.82 3.88
C HIS A 10 8.85 -5.84 2.89
N ILE A 11 7.91 -6.33 2.07
CA ILE A 11 7.17 -5.50 1.10
C ILE A 11 6.32 -4.45 1.82
N LYS A 12 5.64 -4.83 2.91
CA LYS A 12 4.87 -3.88 3.73
C LYS A 12 5.74 -2.74 4.25
N GLU A 13 6.93 -3.07 4.75
CA GLU A 13 7.86 -2.07 5.27
C GLU A 13 8.38 -1.14 4.17
N VAL A 14 8.75 -1.69 3.01
CA VAL A 14 9.18 -0.89 1.85
C VAL A 14 8.07 0.08 1.41
N LEU A 15 6.85 -0.40 1.24
CA LEU A 15 5.72 0.44 0.84
C LEU A 15 5.43 1.54 1.86
N ARG A 16 5.46 1.23 3.16
CA ARG A 16 5.33 2.23 4.23
C ARG A 16 6.40 3.31 4.16
N ARG A 17 7.67 2.92 3.93
CA ARG A 17 8.77 3.87 3.80
C ARG A 17 8.62 4.76 2.57
N LEU A 18 8.17 4.21 1.44
CA LEU A 18 7.92 4.98 0.22
C LEU A 18 6.82 6.04 0.44
N LEU A 19 5.73 5.67 1.12
CA LEU A 19 4.64 6.59 1.46
C LEU A 19 5.07 7.64 2.49
N ALA A 20 5.76 7.24 3.55
CA ALA A 20 6.23 8.14 4.61
C ALA A 20 7.26 9.16 4.11
N SER A 21 8.11 8.75 3.15
CA SER A 21 9.11 9.65 2.55
C SER A 21 8.56 10.50 1.40
N ASN A 22 7.31 10.29 0.99
CA ASN A 22 6.72 10.90 -0.20
C ASN A 22 7.58 10.70 -1.47
N ARG A 23 8.26 9.55 -1.58
CA ARG A 23 9.16 9.19 -2.70
C ARG A 23 8.63 7.99 -3.47
N VAL A 24 7.34 8.02 -3.78
CA VAL A 24 6.71 6.94 -4.54
C VAL A 24 7.04 7.13 -6.03
N PRO A 25 7.61 6.12 -6.72
CA PRO A 25 7.87 6.21 -8.15
C PRO A 25 6.57 6.41 -8.95
N SER A 26 6.70 6.97 -10.16
CA SER A 26 5.56 7.14 -11.07
C SER A 26 4.90 5.84 -11.50
N SER A 27 5.63 4.72 -11.42
CA SER A 27 5.14 3.38 -11.75
C SER A 27 5.77 2.32 -10.84
N LEU A 28 4.97 1.30 -10.51
CA LEU A 28 5.37 0.15 -9.71
C LEU A 28 4.85 -1.13 -10.36
N LEU A 29 5.70 -2.16 -10.42
CA LEU A 29 5.33 -3.48 -10.92
C LEU A 29 5.25 -4.47 -9.74
N PHE A 30 4.08 -5.06 -9.51
CA PHE A 30 3.89 -6.13 -8.54
C PHE A 30 3.95 -7.48 -9.26
N ALA A 31 5.05 -8.21 -9.09
CA ALA A 31 5.29 -9.51 -9.74
C ALA A 31 5.43 -10.64 -8.71
N GLY A 32 5.11 -11.87 -9.12
CA GLY A 32 5.14 -13.08 -8.29
C GLY A 32 4.04 -14.07 -8.66
N GLU A 33 4.00 -15.21 -7.96
CA GLU A 33 2.99 -16.26 -8.15
C GLU A 33 1.57 -15.77 -7.87
N ASP A 34 0.57 -16.48 -8.40
CA ASP A 34 -0.83 -16.14 -8.14
C ASP A 34 -1.26 -16.49 -6.71
N GLY A 35 -2.14 -15.66 -6.15
CA GLY A 35 -2.58 -15.78 -4.76
C GLY A 35 -1.69 -15.09 -3.72
N VAL A 36 -0.50 -14.58 -4.06
CA VAL A 36 0.40 -13.90 -3.08
C VAL A 36 -0.06 -12.50 -2.64
N GLY A 37 -1.22 -12.03 -3.10
CA GLY A 37 -1.79 -10.74 -2.71
C GLY A 37 -1.36 -9.53 -3.55
N LYS A 38 -0.72 -9.72 -4.72
CA LYS A 38 -0.24 -8.63 -5.61
C LYS A 38 -1.27 -7.53 -5.85
N LYS A 39 -2.48 -7.92 -6.29
CA LYS A 39 -3.61 -7.00 -6.54
C LYS A 39 -4.04 -6.27 -5.28
N GLN A 40 -4.06 -6.96 -4.13
CA GLN A 40 -4.49 -6.36 -2.88
C GLN A 40 -3.49 -5.29 -2.42
N PHE A 41 -2.18 -5.58 -2.49
CA PHE A 41 -1.15 -4.58 -2.20
C PHE A 41 -1.23 -3.35 -3.11
N ALA A 42 -1.44 -3.55 -4.42
CA ALA A 42 -1.59 -2.46 -5.37
C ALA A 42 -2.82 -1.58 -5.07
N LEU A 43 -3.96 -2.19 -4.77
CA LEU A 43 -5.20 -1.48 -4.41
C LEU A 43 -5.04 -0.68 -3.11
N GLU A 44 -4.48 -1.33 -2.09
CA GLU A 44 -4.20 -0.68 -0.82
C GLU A 44 -3.25 0.51 -1.03
N LEU A 45 -2.15 0.34 -1.76
CA LEU A 45 -1.28 1.47 -2.09
C LEU A 45 -2.02 2.60 -2.82
N ALA A 46 -2.88 2.28 -3.79
CA ALA A 46 -3.66 3.29 -4.50
C ALA A 46 -4.61 4.08 -3.57
N LYS A 47 -5.27 3.42 -2.62
CA LYS A 47 -6.10 4.09 -1.61
C LYS A 47 -5.32 5.13 -0.80
N SER A 48 -4.05 4.86 -0.51
CA SER A 48 -3.22 5.79 0.25
C SER A 48 -2.98 7.12 -0.47
N PHE A 49 -3.01 7.14 -1.81
CA PHE A 49 -2.84 8.36 -2.61
C PHE A 49 -4.07 9.26 -2.61
N VAL A 50 -5.27 8.67 -2.57
CA VAL A 50 -6.54 9.42 -2.63
C VAL A 50 -7.11 9.70 -1.23
N CYS A 51 -6.46 9.22 -0.18
CA CYS A 51 -6.91 9.38 1.18
C CYS A 51 -6.78 10.84 1.66
N GLN A 52 -7.86 11.41 2.16
CA GLN A 52 -7.88 12.79 2.67
C GLN A 52 -7.41 12.91 4.13
N ASN A 53 -7.38 11.80 4.86
CA ASN A 53 -6.97 11.77 6.27
C ASN A 53 -6.07 10.56 6.57
N PRO A 54 -4.86 10.50 5.97
CA PRO A 54 -3.95 9.39 6.17
C PRO A 54 -3.46 9.32 7.61
N LYS A 55 -3.43 8.12 8.19
CA LYS A 55 -2.85 7.86 9.52
C LYS A 55 -1.55 7.09 9.35
N MET A 56 -0.44 7.67 9.81
CA MET A 56 0.89 7.06 9.68
C MET A 56 1.21 6.63 8.23
N SER A 57 0.83 7.45 7.25
CA SER A 57 1.02 7.18 5.82
C SER A 57 0.24 5.98 5.28
N GLU A 58 -0.76 5.49 6.01
CA GLU A 58 -1.73 4.50 5.54
C GLU A 58 -3.10 5.16 5.32
N ALA A 59 -3.87 4.62 4.36
CA ALA A 59 -5.23 5.06 4.11
C ALA A 59 -6.13 4.77 5.33
N CYS A 60 -7.06 5.68 5.61
CA CYS A 60 -8.00 5.53 6.73
C CYS A 60 -9.15 4.55 6.47
N ASP A 61 -9.31 4.05 5.23
CA ASP A 61 -10.40 3.15 4.80
C ASP A 61 -11.84 3.70 5.01
N VAL A 62 -12.02 4.97 5.37
CA VAL A 62 -13.35 5.59 5.58
C VAL A 62 -13.67 6.71 4.59
N CYS A 63 -12.74 7.07 3.71
CA CYS A 63 -12.99 8.01 2.63
C CYS A 63 -13.94 7.38 1.60
N ALA A 64 -14.76 8.21 0.95
CA ALA A 64 -15.69 7.76 -0.09
C ALA A 64 -15.01 7.42 -1.43
N ALA A 65 -13.72 7.73 -1.57
CA ALA A 65 -12.93 7.55 -2.78
C ALA A 65 -12.42 6.12 -2.94
#